data_AF-A0A6M0GH04-F1
#
_entry.id   AF-A0A6M0GH04-F1
#
_cell.length_a   1.000
_cell.length_b   1.000
_cell.length_c   1.000
_cell.angle_alpha   90.00
_cell.angle_beta   90.00
_cell.angle_gamma   90.00
#
_symmetry.space_group_name_H-M   'P 1'
#
loop_
_entity.id
_entity.type
_entity.pdbx_description
1 polymer ?
#
loop_
_entity_poly.entity_id
_entity_poly.type
_entity_poly.pdbx_seq_one_letter_code
_entity_poly.pdbx_strand_id
1 'polypeptide(L)'
;MSIQTKYSDLNSELTLWESSESTITIPGVNLAVTKQDDQITECRLIFQVTPETYQRINTENLFNLKPEIRSPIAGGKFQPLPEIQIEATLDPALLPTLAENATNAEEAATYLQKISQEQPEHPILSTYSWYALEVK
;
A
#
# COMPACT_ATOMS: atom_id res chain seq x y z
N MET A 1 6.33 -23.85 -13.43
CA MET A 1 6.05 -22.73 -12.51
C MET A 1 5.38 -21.66 -13.33
N SER A 2 4.13 -21.36 -13.00
CA SER A 2 3.38 -20.28 -13.65
C SER A 2 3.27 -19.13 -12.67
N ILE A 3 3.90 -18.00 -12.98
CA ILE A 3 3.81 -16.77 -12.19
C ILE A 3 2.90 -15.81 -12.94
N GLN A 4 1.90 -15.27 -12.26
CA GLN A 4 0.98 -14.29 -12.84
C GLN A 4 0.69 -13.18 -11.84
N THR A 5 0.84 -11.93 -12.28
CA THR A 5 0.42 -10.75 -11.52
C THR A 5 -0.88 -10.22 -12.10
N LYS A 6 -1.86 -9.99 -11.23
CA LYS A 6 -3.16 -9.41 -11.59
C LYS A 6 -3.34 -8.11 -10.83
N TYR A 7 -3.94 -7.14 -11.51
CA TYR A 7 -4.22 -5.83 -10.96
C TYR A 7 -5.71 -5.69 -10.69
N SER A 8 -6.06 -4.98 -9.62
CA SER A 8 -7.42 -4.59 -9.32
C SER A 8 -7.43 -3.19 -8.72
N ASP A 9 -8.29 -2.34 -9.23
CA ASP A 9 -8.45 -0.99 -8.71
C ASP A 9 -9.39 -1.05 -7.50
N LEU A 10 -8.94 -0.48 -6.39
CA LEU A 10 -9.79 -0.16 -5.26
C LEU A 10 -10.48 1.15 -5.61
N ASN A 11 -11.72 1.08 -6.11
CA ASN A 11 -12.52 2.23 -6.55
C ASN A 11 -12.92 3.19 -5.40
N SER A 12 -12.21 3.15 -4.28
CA SER A 12 -12.41 4.00 -3.11
C SER A 12 -11.07 4.33 -2.47
N GLU A 13 -11.13 5.14 -1.43
CA GLU A 13 -10.02 5.35 -0.54
C GLU A 13 -9.80 4.11 0.35
N LEU A 14 -8.55 3.88 0.76
CA LEU A 14 -8.18 2.90 1.77
C LEU A 14 -7.62 3.64 2.99
N THR A 15 -8.17 3.35 4.16
CA THR A 15 -7.67 3.90 5.43
C THR A 15 -6.77 2.88 6.09
N LEU A 16 -5.51 3.27 6.34
CA LEU A 16 -4.53 2.51 7.09
C LEU A 16 -4.28 3.19 8.44
N TRP A 17 -3.99 2.40 9.46
CA TRP A 17 -3.67 2.92 10.79
C TRP A 17 -2.17 2.91 11.02
N GLU A 18 -1.68 3.97 11.63
CA GLU A 18 -0.29 4.10 12.08
C GLU A 18 -0.19 3.67 13.54
N SER A 19 -1.05 4.23 14.38
CA SER A 19 -1.18 3.90 15.79
C SER A 19 -2.65 3.93 16.18
N SER A 20 -2.98 3.58 17.42
CA SER A 20 -4.36 3.60 17.93
C SER A 20 -5.06 4.96 17.80
N GLU A 21 -4.31 6.05 17.58
CA GLU A 21 -4.86 7.41 17.50
C GLU A 21 -4.64 8.09 16.14
N SER A 22 -4.00 7.42 15.16
CA SER A 22 -3.62 8.07 13.90
C SER A 22 -3.81 7.15 12.70
N THR A 23 -4.45 7.69 11.67
CA THR A 23 -4.70 7.02 10.40
C THR A 23 -4.16 7.84 9.23
N ILE A 24 -4.00 7.17 8.11
CA ILE A 24 -3.71 7.76 6.81
C ILE A 24 -4.68 7.18 5.80
N THR A 25 -5.32 8.06 5.04
CA THR A 25 -6.25 7.69 3.97
C THR A 25 -5.55 7.90 2.64
N ILE A 26 -5.45 6.84 1.84
CA ILE A 26 -4.83 6.87 0.52
C ILE A 26 -5.91 6.69 -0.57
N PRO A 27 -6.03 7.62 -1.53
CA PRO A 27 -6.99 7.50 -2.62
C PRO A 27 -6.42 6.67 -3.78
N GLY A 28 -7.32 6.18 -4.65
CA GLY A 28 -6.94 5.62 -5.96
C GLY A 28 -5.97 4.45 -5.86
N VAL A 29 -6.22 3.52 -4.95
CA VAL A 29 -5.32 2.42 -4.67
C VAL A 29 -5.49 1.32 -5.70
N ASN A 30 -4.42 0.98 -6.41
CA ASN A 30 -4.38 -0.19 -7.27
C ASN A 30 -3.66 -1.32 -6.52
N LEU A 31 -4.32 -2.46 -6.39
CA LEU A 31 -3.72 -3.67 -5.88
C LEU A 31 -3.05 -4.45 -7.01
N ALA A 32 -1.82 -4.90 -6.79
CA ALA A 32 -1.19 -5.93 -7.61
C ALA A 32 -0.99 -7.19 -6.77
N VAL A 33 -1.59 -8.30 -7.18
CA VAL A 33 -1.43 -9.60 -6.51
C VAL A 33 -0.68 -10.55 -7.42
N THR A 34 0.48 -11.03 -6.96
CA THR A 34 1.29 -12.01 -7.67
C THR A 34 1.03 -13.40 -7.12
N LYS A 35 0.69 -14.32 -8.03
CA LYS A 35 0.52 -15.73 -7.73
C LYS A 35 1.62 -16.58 -8.32
N GLN A 36 1.99 -17.62 -7.59
CA GLN A 36 2.79 -18.73 -8.08
C GLN A 36 2.09 -20.04 -7.70
N ASP A 37 1.86 -20.89 -8.70
CA ASP A 37 1.21 -22.21 -8.51
C ASP A 37 -0.09 -22.08 -7.67
N ASP A 38 -0.94 -21.11 -8.04
CA ASP A 38 -2.21 -20.69 -7.43
C ASP A 38 -2.16 -20.08 -6.01
N GLN A 39 -0.99 -20.00 -5.39
CA GLN A 39 -0.78 -19.36 -4.10
C GLN A 39 -0.41 -17.88 -4.25
N ILE A 40 -0.97 -17.02 -3.40
CA ILE A 40 -0.56 -15.62 -3.32
C ILE A 40 0.85 -15.57 -2.73
N THR A 41 1.78 -15.04 -3.50
CA THR A 41 3.20 -14.88 -3.12
C THR A 41 3.58 -13.43 -2.87
N GLU A 42 2.75 -12.49 -3.32
CA GLU A 42 2.98 -11.07 -3.15
C GLU A 42 1.66 -10.30 -3.28
N CYS A 43 1.55 -9.23 -2.50
CA CYS A 43 0.50 -8.23 -2.64
C CYS A 43 1.17 -6.85 -2.59
N ARG A 44 0.81 -5.96 -3.50
CA ARG A 44 1.32 -4.59 -3.56
C ARG A 44 0.18 -3.59 -3.61
N LEU A 45 0.35 -2.48 -2.91
CA LEU A 45 -0.44 -1.26 -3.05
C LEU A 45 0.32 -0.29 -3.92
N ILE A 46 -0.35 0.26 -4.91
CA ILE A 46 0.14 1.33 -5.78
C ILE A 46 -0.84 2.49 -5.64
N PHE A 47 -0.39 3.62 -5.13
CA PHE A 47 -1.27 4.75 -4.82
C PHE A 47 -0.56 6.08 -5.02
N GLN A 48 -1.36 7.13 -5.21
CA GLN A 48 -0.88 8.48 -5.43
C GLN A 48 -1.17 9.35 -4.20
N VAL A 49 -0.18 10.15 -3.79
CA VAL A 49 -0.28 11.04 -2.63
C VAL A 49 0.16 12.46 -2.97
N THR A 50 -0.40 13.42 -2.23
CA THR A 50 0.07 14.80 -2.30
C THR A 50 1.46 14.94 -1.66
N PRO A 51 2.21 16.01 -1.97
CA PRO A 51 3.48 16.30 -1.30
C PRO A 51 3.37 16.40 0.23
N GLU A 52 2.25 16.92 0.73
CA GLU A 52 1.97 17.02 2.17
C GLU A 52 1.86 15.62 2.80
N THR A 53 1.06 14.74 2.20
CA THR A 53 0.92 13.35 2.64
C THR A 53 2.25 12.59 2.52
N TYR A 54 3.01 12.80 1.44
CA TYR A 54 4.35 12.21 1.29
C TYR A 54 5.32 12.69 2.37
N GLN A 55 5.31 13.99 2.69
CA GLN A 55 6.16 14.53 3.75
C GLN A 55 5.82 13.90 5.10
N ARG A 56 4.53 13.67 5.39
CA ARG A 56 4.09 12.93 6.58
C ARG A 56 4.61 11.49 6.57
N ILE A 57 4.38 10.73 5.49
CA ILE A 57 4.90 9.36 5.30
C ILE A 57 6.40 9.30 5.57
N ASN A 58 7.16 10.24 5.02
CA ASN A 58 8.61 10.31 5.17
C ASN A 58 9.06 10.69 6.59
N THR A 59 8.34 11.59 7.25
CA THR A 59 8.70 12.07 8.60
C THR A 59 8.39 11.01 9.66
N GLU A 60 7.27 10.30 9.50
CA GLU A 60 6.78 9.28 10.44
C GLU A 60 7.28 7.86 10.08
N ASN A 61 8.06 7.72 8.99
CA ASN A 61 8.53 6.43 8.46
C ASN A 61 7.40 5.42 8.16
N LEU A 62 6.23 5.91 7.75
CA LEU A 62 5.11 5.07 7.34
C LEU A 62 5.50 4.21 6.13
N PHE A 63 4.86 3.05 5.98
CA PHE A 63 5.17 2.08 4.92
C PHE A 63 6.64 1.64 4.95
N ASN A 64 7.28 1.69 6.12
CA ASN A 64 8.71 1.40 6.28
C ASN A 64 9.59 2.13 5.23
N LEU A 65 9.24 3.38 4.87
CA LEU A 65 9.91 4.13 3.81
C LEU A 65 11.38 4.41 4.14
N LYS A 66 12.28 3.62 3.52
CA LYS A 66 13.73 3.75 3.74
C LYS A 66 14.32 4.98 3.04
N PRO A 67 15.36 5.60 3.61
CA PRO A 67 16.10 6.68 2.95
C PRO A 67 16.60 6.37 1.55
N GLU A 68 16.95 5.10 1.29
CA GLU A 68 17.55 4.63 0.03
C GLU A 68 16.60 4.70 -1.17
N ILE A 69 15.30 4.57 -0.94
CA ILE A 69 14.25 4.58 -1.98
C ILE A 69 13.57 5.94 -2.11
N ARG A 70 14.03 6.94 -1.34
CA ARG A 70 13.56 8.32 -1.49
C ARG A 70 14.11 8.84 -2.81
N SER A 71 13.21 9.13 -3.74
CA SER A 71 13.59 9.93 -4.91
C SER A 71 14.13 11.28 -4.40
N PRO A 72 15.26 11.79 -4.94
CA PRO A 72 15.75 13.09 -4.55
C PRO A 72 14.74 14.11 -5.09
N ILE A 73 13.77 14.50 -4.27
CA ILE A 73 12.99 15.73 -4.49
C ILE A 73 13.99 16.87 -4.23
N ALA A 74 14.85 17.07 -5.22
CA ALA A 74 16.03 17.91 -5.17
C ALA A 74 15.62 19.38 -5.04
N GLY A 75 16.35 20.13 -4.21
CA GLY A 75 16.14 21.54 -3.94
C GLY A 75 16.28 22.47 -5.15
N GLY A 76 15.27 22.48 -6.03
CA GLY A 76 15.12 23.42 -7.14
C GLY A 76 13.68 23.89 -7.24
N LYS A 77 13.49 25.22 -7.19
CA LYS A 77 12.28 26.03 -7.47
C LYS A 77 10.93 25.29 -7.48
N PHE A 78 10.04 25.69 -6.57
CA PHE A 78 8.64 25.28 -6.45
C PHE A 78 7.95 25.16 -7.82
N GLN A 79 7.80 23.91 -8.28
CA GLN A 79 6.82 23.53 -9.28
C GLN A 79 5.66 22.88 -8.50
N PRO A 80 4.39 23.05 -8.93
CA PRO A 80 3.31 22.22 -8.40
C PRO A 80 3.72 20.77 -8.67
N LEU A 81 4.14 20.07 -7.62
CA LEU A 81 4.60 18.69 -7.71
C LEU A 81 3.45 17.85 -8.28
N PRO A 82 3.70 16.98 -9.27
CA PRO A 82 2.73 15.96 -9.63
C PRO A 82 2.44 15.10 -8.39
N GLU A 83 1.27 14.44 -8.38
CA GLU A 83 0.97 13.45 -7.36
C GLU A 83 2.10 12.41 -7.31
N ILE A 84 2.63 12.16 -6.12
CA ILE A 84 3.75 11.25 -5.90
C ILE A 84 3.19 9.84 -5.83
N GLN A 85 3.67 8.95 -6.70
CA GLN A 85 3.23 7.56 -6.68
C GLN A 85 4.13 6.74 -5.76
N ILE A 86 3.52 6.00 -4.85
CA ILE A 86 4.21 5.06 -3.97
C ILE A 86 3.75 3.65 -4.33
N GLU A 87 4.72 2.75 -4.47
CA GLU A 87 4.47 1.31 -4.52
C GLU A 87 4.96 0.68 -3.22
N ALA A 88 4.11 -0.08 -2.53
CA ALA A 88 4.44 -0.76 -1.28
C ALA A 88 3.98 -2.21 -1.31
N THR A 89 4.77 -3.13 -0.78
CA THR A 89 4.45 -4.56 -0.70
C THR A 89 4.05 -4.96 0.72
N LEU A 90 3.10 -5.90 0.83
CA LEU A 90 2.69 -6.45 2.11
C LEU A 90 3.80 -7.30 2.72
N ASP A 91 3.94 -7.27 4.04
CA ASP A 91 4.79 -8.20 4.78
C ASP A 91 4.44 -9.65 4.38
N PRO A 92 5.41 -10.46 3.94
CA PRO A 92 5.17 -11.85 3.59
C PRO A 92 4.51 -12.68 4.71
N ALA A 93 4.74 -12.31 5.97
CA ALA A 93 4.11 -12.98 7.12
C ALA A 93 2.58 -12.77 7.18
N LEU A 94 2.05 -11.75 6.51
CA LEU A 94 0.62 -11.43 6.47
C LEU A 94 -0.06 -11.89 5.17
N LEU A 95 0.68 -12.39 4.19
CA LEU A 95 0.11 -13.00 2.97
C LEU A 95 -0.84 -14.16 3.27
N PRO A 96 -0.58 -15.06 4.25
CA PRO A 96 -1.55 -16.10 4.62
C PRO A 96 -2.90 -15.53 5.07
N THR A 97 -2.91 -14.45 5.85
CA THR A 97 -4.14 -13.79 6.30
C THR A 97 -4.94 -13.21 5.13
N LEU A 98 -4.24 -12.67 4.13
CA LEU A 98 -4.88 -12.24 2.89
C LEU A 98 -5.43 -13.45 2.11
N ALA A 99 -4.65 -14.53 1.99
CA ALA A 99 -5.01 -15.73 1.24
C ALA A 99 -6.20 -16.51 1.84
N GLU A 100 -6.43 -16.39 3.15
CA GLU A 100 -7.63 -16.92 3.83
C GLU A 100 -8.93 -16.25 3.39
N ASN A 101 -8.86 -14.99 2.95
CA ASN A 101 -10.02 -14.16 2.63
C ASN A 101 -10.11 -13.79 1.15
N ALA A 102 -9.04 -14.01 0.38
CA ALA A 102 -8.95 -13.64 -1.02
C ALA A 102 -8.08 -14.60 -1.82
N THR A 103 -8.57 -14.96 -3.00
CA THR A 103 -7.86 -15.79 -3.97
C THR A 103 -7.38 -15.01 -5.18
N ASN A 104 -7.69 -13.72 -5.31
CA ASN A 104 -7.28 -12.91 -6.46
C ASN A 104 -7.23 -11.41 -6.08
N ALA A 105 -6.80 -10.56 -7.01
CA ALA A 105 -6.66 -9.13 -6.76
C ALA A 105 -7.98 -8.42 -6.42
N GLU A 106 -9.09 -8.82 -7.06
CA GLU A 106 -10.42 -8.22 -6.84
C GLU A 106 -10.97 -8.59 -5.45
N GLU A 107 -10.85 -9.87 -5.08
CA GLU A 107 -11.21 -10.35 -3.74
C GLU A 107 -10.32 -9.71 -2.66
N ALA A 108 -9.02 -9.55 -2.94
CA ALA A 108 -8.09 -8.89 -2.02
C ALA A 108 -8.47 -7.41 -1.82
N ALA A 109 -8.79 -6.71 -2.90
CA ALA A 109 -9.25 -5.33 -2.85
C ALA A 109 -10.54 -5.20 -2.03
N THR A 110 -11.52 -6.07 -2.30
CA THR A 110 -12.80 -6.11 -1.58
C THR A 110 -12.60 -6.41 -0.10
N TYR A 111 -11.72 -7.35 0.22
CA TYR A 111 -11.40 -7.73 1.60
C TYR A 111 -10.77 -6.56 2.36
N LEU A 112 -9.71 -5.94 1.81
CA LEU A 112 -9.04 -4.79 2.43
C LEU A 112 -10.01 -3.63 2.67
N GLN A 113 -10.87 -3.34 1.70
CA GLN A 113 -11.88 -2.30 1.82
C GLN A 113 -12.86 -2.62 2.96
N LYS A 114 -13.38 -3.85 3.01
CA LYS A 114 -14.30 -4.30 4.05
C LYS A 114 -13.69 -4.16 5.44
N ILE A 115 -12.48 -4.69 5.66
CA ILE A 115 -11.85 -4.62 6.99
C ILE A 115 -11.47 -3.19 7.36
N SER A 116 -11.19 -2.30 6.40
CA SER A 116 -10.93 -0.88 6.71
C SER A 116 -12.13 -0.18 7.33
N GLN A 117 -13.34 -0.68 7.08
CA GLN A 117 -14.59 -0.16 7.65
C GLN A 117 -15.02 -0.91 8.91
N GLU A 118 -14.88 -2.24 8.93
CA GLU A 118 -15.38 -3.07 10.03
C GLU A 118 -14.37 -3.24 11.18
N GLN A 119 -13.07 -3.28 10.86
CA GLN A 119 -11.98 -3.58 11.78
C GLN A 119 -10.76 -2.70 11.43
N PRO A 120 -10.84 -1.37 11.65
CA PRO A 120 -9.81 -0.45 11.21
C PRO A 120 -8.44 -0.73 11.84
N GLU A 121 -8.38 -1.41 12.99
CA GLU A 121 -7.13 -1.80 13.67
C GLU A 121 -6.57 -3.16 13.21
N HIS A 122 -7.13 -3.76 12.15
CA HIS A 122 -6.67 -5.05 11.67
C HIS A 122 -5.18 -4.99 11.26
N PRO A 123 -4.33 -5.98 11.62
CA PRO A 123 -2.88 -5.90 11.39
C PRO A 123 -2.46 -5.59 9.95
N ILE A 124 -3.18 -6.13 8.96
CA ILE A 124 -2.90 -5.88 7.53
C ILE A 124 -3.11 -4.42 7.10
N LEU A 125 -3.90 -3.65 7.85
CA LEU A 125 -4.16 -2.23 7.62
C LEU A 125 -3.15 -1.34 8.35
N SER A 126 -2.22 -1.91 9.10
CA SER A 126 -1.15 -1.12 9.71
C SER A 126 -0.23 -0.59 8.61
N THR A 127 0.14 0.68 8.66
CA THR A 127 1.15 1.24 7.75
C THR A 127 2.51 0.54 7.90
N TYR A 128 2.77 -0.11 9.05
CA TYR A 128 3.99 -0.88 9.30
C TYR A 128 3.97 -2.29 8.70
N SER A 129 2.82 -2.77 8.27
CA SER A 129 2.66 -4.04 7.56
C SER A 129 3.04 -3.96 6.09
N TRP A 130 3.35 -2.76 5.60
CA TRP A 130 3.68 -2.50 4.20
C TRP A 130 5.09 -1.93 4.09
N TYR A 131 5.82 -2.34 3.06
CA TYR A 131 7.18 -1.91 2.77
C TYR A 131 7.21 -1.20 1.43
N ALA A 132 7.50 0.10 1.44
CA ALA A 132 7.70 0.88 0.24
C ALA A 132 8.83 0.24 -0.59
N LEU A 133 8.53 0.02 -1.87
CA LEU A 133 9.45 -0.49 -2.88
C LEU A 133 9.99 0.63 -3.75
N GLU A 134 9.13 1.58 -4.11
CA GLU A 134 9.46 2.63 -5.07
C GLU A 134 8.64 3.91 -4.82
N VAL A 135 9.23 5.06 -5.13
CA VAL A 135 8.60 6.38 -5.12
C VAL A 135 8.88 7.08 -6.46
N LYS A 136 7.83 7.49 -7.18
CA LYS A 136 7.90 8.13 -8.50
C LYS A 136 7.29 9.53 -8.50
#